data_AF-A0A846V5I8-F1
#
_entry.id   AF-A0A846V5I8-F1
#
_cell.length_a   1.000
_cell.length_b   1.000
_cell.length_c   1.000
_cell.angle_alpha   90.00
_cell.angle_beta   90.00
_cell.angle_gamma   90.00
#
_symmetry.space_group_name_H-M   'P 1'
#
loop_
_entity.id
_entity.type
_entity.pdbx_description
1 polymer ?
#
loop_
_entity_poly.entity_id
_entity_poly.type
_entity_poly.pdbx_seq_one_letter_code
_entity_poly.pdbx_strand_id
1 'polypeptide(L)'
;MKPVVAVVAVCGLGLGGLWLAWPGPHPAAPVRAAATVAAPPPVAAMADSAVVREYRERERFGDDVHDFFARARSLDPVARQRQADTLREELRQREADRSISAGESMNLQIALVRVTVDDPQEQADALNALGEQFRAQADQANQAWLQQLAADAQFQRYKQDERRIVEAVMAMPVIPGGMSRDAYLREQLQQAREAAYRR
;
A
#
# COMPACT_ATOMS: atom_id res chain seq x y z
N MET A 1 0.20 42.69 11.30
CA MET A 1 0.62 42.36 9.92
C MET A 1 1.34 41.02 9.95
N LYS A 2 0.82 40.02 9.24
CA LYS A 2 1.43 38.69 9.05
C LYS A 2 2.44 38.74 7.89
N PRO A 3 3.46 37.87 7.89
CA PRO A 3 3.87 37.26 6.63
C PRO A 3 3.77 35.73 6.63
N VAL A 4 3.43 35.27 5.43
CA VAL A 4 3.19 33.92 4.93
C VAL A 4 4.52 33.17 4.76
N VAL A 5 4.53 31.85 4.98
CA VAL A 5 5.60 30.97 4.50
C VAL A 5 5.00 29.90 3.60
N ALA A 6 5.49 29.88 2.36
CA ALA A 6 5.14 28.95 1.31
C ALA A 6 5.89 27.61 1.50
N VAL A 7 5.19 26.51 1.24
CA VAL A 7 5.74 25.16 1.14
C VAL A 7 6.10 24.91 -0.32
N VAL A 8 7.34 24.50 -0.58
CA VAL A 8 7.71 23.81 -1.82
C VAL A 8 8.47 22.54 -1.43
N ALA A 9 7.88 21.41 -1.78
CA ALA A 9 8.51 20.09 -1.75
C ALA A 9 9.09 19.80 -3.14
N VAL A 10 10.30 19.23 -3.19
CA VAL A 10 10.78 18.46 -4.34
C VAL A 10 11.63 17.29 -3.85
N CYS A 11 11.18 16.09 -4.20
CA CYS A 11 11.87 14.80 -4.08
C CYS A 11 12.99 14.67 -5.12
N GLY A 12 14.02 13.87 -4.83
CA GLY A 12 15.03 13.52 -5.84
C GLY A 12 16.09 12.54 -5.36
N LEU A 13 15.70 11.27 -5.30
CA LEU A 13 16.43 10.01 -5.52
C LEU A 13 17.95 10.03 -5.71
N GLY A 14 18.58 9.06 -5.05
CA GLY A 14 20.02 8.83 -5.04
C GLY A 14 20.58 8.16 -6.28
N LEU A 15 21.88 8.37 -6.46
CA LEU A 15 22.77 7.62 -7.33
C LEU A 15 24.15 7.52 -6.65
N GLY A 16 24.36 6.44 -5.89
CA GLY A 16 25.71 5.87 -5.78
C GLY A 16 26.02 5.27 -7.16
N GLY A 17 27.15 5.56 -7.78
CA GLY A 17 28.46 5.15 -7.27
C GLY A 17 29.08 4.21 -8.30
N LEU A 18 29.48 4.85 -9.39
CA LEU A 18 30.34 4.42 -10.48
C LEU A 18 31.44 3.42 -10.04
N TRP A 19 31.44 2.19 -10.58
CA TRP A 19 32.64 1.34 -10.63
C TRP A 19 32.97 1.06 -12.09
N LEU A 20 34.02 1.73 -12.56
CA LEU A 20 34.67 1.52 -13.85
C LEU A 20 35.57 0.28 -13.77
N ALA A 21 35.25 -0.76 -14.53
CA ALA A 21 36.19 -1.82 -14.89
C ALA A 21 36.29 -1.87 -16.42
N TRP A 22 37.49 -1.67 -16.94
CA TRP A 22 37.84 -1.71 -18.36
C TRP A 22 37.94 -3.18 -18.85
N PRO A 23 37.48 -3.52 -20.06
CA PRO A 23 37.44 -4.91 -20.52
C PRO A 23 38.79 -5.36 -21.10
N GLY A 24 39.30 -6.51 -20.63
CA GLY A 24 40.28 -7.30 -21.36
C GLY A 24 39.58 -8.25 -22.35
N PRO A 25 40.21 -8.63 -23.47
CA PRO A 25 39.56 -9.47 -24.48
C PRO A 25 39.26 -10.86 -23.91
N HIS A 26 37.96 -11.18 -23.79
CA HIS A 26 37.52 -12.54 -23.47
C HIS A 26 37.56 -13.41 -24.74
N PRO A 27 38.05 -14.67 -24.64
CA PRO A 27 37.94 -15.62 -25.74
C PRO A 27 36.46 -15.86 -26.07
N ALA A 28 36.13 -15.85 -27.36
CA ALA A 28 34.77 -16.03 -27.84
C ALA A 28 34.19 -17.36 -27.34
N ALA A 29 33.13 -17.27 -26.54
CA ALA A 29 32.32 -18.42 -26.16
C ALA A 29 31.67 -19.02 -27.42
N PRO A 30 31.57 -20.35 -27.52
CA PRO A 30 30.90 -20.98 -28.65
C PRO A 30 29.43 -20.51 -28.69
N VAL A 31 29.00 -20.06 -29.87
CA VAL A 31 27.63 -19.62 -30.12
C VAL A 31 26.69 -20.77 -29.79
N ARG A 32 25.98 -20.66 -28.67
CA ARG A 32 24.89 -21.55 -28.31
C ARG A 32 23.81 -21.35 -29.36
N ALA A 33 23.43 -22.44 -30.05
CA ALA A 33 22.35 -22.43 -31.03
C ALA A 33 21.14 -21.71 -30.43
N ALA A 34 20.60 -20.74 -31.19
CA ALA A 34 19.46 -19.94 -30.79
C ALA A 34 18.35 -20.89 -30.35
N ALA A 35 17.97 -20.81 -29.07
CA ALA A 35 16.73 -21.39 -28.61
C ALA A 35 15.63 -20.76 -29.47
N THR A 36 14.88 -21.59 -30.19
CA THR A 36 13.69 -21.18 -30.93
C THR A 36 12.82 -20.41 -29.95
N VAL A 37 12.70 -19.09 -30.13
CA VAL A 37 11.74 -18.29 -29.38
C VAL A 37 10.38 -18.87 -29.74
N ALA A 38 9.72 -19.49 -28.76
CA ALA A 38 8.35 -19.95 -28.92
C ALA A 38 7.53 -18.75 -29.42
N ALA A 39 6.75 -18.97 -30.48
CA ALA A 39 5.89 -17.93 -31.04
C ALA A 39 5.05 -17.30 -29.91
N PRO A 40 4.92 -15.97 -29.85
CA PRO A 40 4.08 -15.34 -28.85
C PRO A 40 2.68 -15.96 -28.91
N PRO A 41 2.05 -16.21 -27.76
CA PRO A 41 0.73 -16.81 -27.73
C PRO A 41 -0.24 -15.99 -28.60
N PRO A 42 -1.19 -16.64 -29.28
CA PRO A 42 -2.16 -15.93 -30.11
C PRO A 42 -2.89 -14.88 -29.27
N VAL A 43 -3.20 -13.73 -29.86
CA VAL A 43 -3.85 -12.57 -29.19
C VAL A 43 -5.13 -12.95 -28.44
N ALA A 44 -5.85 -13.98 -28.92
CA ALA A 44 -7.01 -14.55 -28.23
C ALA A 44 -6.66 -15.20 -26.87
N ALA A 45 -5.52 -15.89 -26.76
CA ALA A 45 -5.06 -16.47 -25.50
C ALA A 45 -4.55 -15.40 -24.51
N MET A 46 -4.07 -14.25 -24.99
CA MET A 46 -3.76 -13.09 -24.13
C MET A 46 -5.05 -12.42 -23.62
N ALA A 47 -6.09 -12.33 -24.46
CA ALA A 47 -7.38 -11.76 -24.10
C ALA A 47 -8.14 -12.53 -23.02
N ASP A 48 -7.81 -13.82 -22.82
CA ASP A 48 -8.34 -14.71 -21.76
C ASP A 48 -7.37 -14.90 -20.59
N SER A 49 -6.28 -14.16 -20.53
CA SER A 49 -5.39 -14.19 -19.37
C SER A 49 -6.10 -13.65 -18.12
N ALA A 50 -5.75 -14.19 -16.94
CA ALA A 50 -6.32 -13.73 -15.67
C ALA A 50 -6.09 -12.23 -15.45
N VAL A 51 -4.93 -11.71 -15.84
CA VAL A 51 -4.56 -10.29 -15.76
C VAL A 51 -5.50 -9.42 -16.61
N VAL A 52 -5.84 -9.85 -17.83
CA VAL A 52 -6.76 -9.10 -18.70
C VAL A 52 -8.19 -9.13 -18.15
N ARG A 53 -8.62 -10.23 -17.53
CA ARG A 53 -9.93 -10.28 -16.85
C ARG A 53 -10.00 -9.31 -15.68
N GLU A 54 -9.01 -9.32 -14.79
CA GLU A 54 -8.95 -8.42 -13.64
C GLU A 54 -8.94 -6.94 -14.07
N TYR A 55 -8.18 -6.61 -15.12
CA TYR A 55 -8.17 -5.27 -15.68
C TYR A 55 -9.57 -4.85 -16.19
N ARG A 56 -10.24 -5.70 -16.96
CA ARG A 56 -11.60 -5.43 -17.48
C ARG A 56 -12.63 -5.30 -16.34
N GLU A 57 -12.52 -6.13 -15.31
CA GLU A 57 -13.39 -6.05 -14.13
C GLU A 57 -13.17 -4.74 -13.37
N ARG A 58 -11.93 -4.24 -13.31
CA ARG A 58 -11.62 -2.94 -12.72
C ARG A 58 -12.21 -1.78 -13.54
N GLU A 59 -12.06 -1.82 -14.87
CA GLU A 59 -12.66 -0.81 -15.75
C GLU A 59 -14.18 -0.79 -15.62
N ARG A 60 -14.82 -1.96 -15.72
CA ARG A 60 -16.26 -2.09 -15.58
C ARG A 60 -16.78 -1.50 -14.27
N PHE A 61 -16.13 -1.81 -13.15
CA PHE A 61 -16.54 -1.25 -11.86
C PHE A 61 -16.39 0.27 -11.81
N GLY A 62 -15.30 0.80 -12.38
CA GLY A 62 -15.10 2.25 -12.52
C GLY A 62 -16.24 2.90 -13.32
N ASP A 63 -16.63 2.28 -14.44
CA ASP A 63 -17.74 2.73 -15.28
C ASP A 63 -19.08 2.64 -14.54
N ASP A 64 -19.35 1.52 -13.86
CA ASP A 64 -20.59 1.30 -13.09
C ASP A 64 -20.74 2.34 -11.96
N VAL A 65 -19.65 2.64 -11.25
CA VAL A 65 -19.60 3.69 -10.21
C VAL A 65 -19.85 5.07 -10.82
N HIS A 66 -19.16 5.39 -11.91
CA HIS A 66 -19.30 6.68 -12.59
C HIS A 66 -20.74 6.89 -13.10
N ASP A 67 -21.29 5.90 -13.79
CA ASP A 67 -22.63 5.94 -14.37
C ASP A 67 -23.73 6.01 -13.32
N PHE A 68 -23.53 5.34 -12.18
CA PHE A 68 -24.43 5.47 -11.04
C PHE A 68 -24.45 6.92 -10.54
N PHE A 69 -23.29 7.49 -10.19
CA PHE A 69 -23.25 8.86 -9.65
C PHE A 69 -23.73 9.91 -10.65
N ALA A 70 -23.46 9.73 -11.95
CA ALA A 70 -23.97 10.61 -13.00
C ALA A 70 -25.50 10.62 -13.08
N ARG A 71 -26.15 9.46 -12.87
CA ARG A 71 -27.60 9.30 -13.02
C ARG A 71 -28.37 9.32 -11.70
N ALA A 72 -27.72 9.19 -10.56
CA ALA A 72 -28.35 8.89 -9.28
C ALA A 72 -29.53 9.83 -8.95
N ARG A 73 -29.36 11.14 -9.17
CA ARG A 73 -30.42 12.14 -8.91
C ARG A 73 -31.66 12.00 -9.80
N SER A 74 -31.50 11.41 -10.98
CA SER A 74 -32.60 11.16 -11.93
C SER A 74 -33.31 9.83 -11.70
N LEU A 75 -32.71 8.93 -10.91
CA LEU A 75 -33.31 7.65 -10.55
C LEU A 75 -34.41 7.85 -9.50
N ASP A 76 -35.45 7.02 -9.59
CA ASP A 76 -36.41 6.87 -8.51
C ASP A 76 -35.70 6.38 -7.22
N PRO A 77 -36.17 6.76 -6.02
CA PRO A 77 -35.51 6.43 -4.76
C PRO A 77 -35.24 4.93 -4.58
N VAL A 78 -36.16 4.05 -4.98
CA VAL A 78 -36.03 2.59 -4.84
C VAL A 78 -35.01 2.03 -5.82
N ALA A 79 -34.97 2.50 -7.07
CA ALA A 79 -33.91 2.11 -8.00
C ALA A 79 -32.54 2.63 -7.57
N ARG A 80 -32.47 3.88 -7.09
CA ARG A 80 -31.23 4.49 -6.57
C ARG A 80 -30.66 3.68 -5.41
N GLN A 81 -31.50 3.33 -4.44
CA GLN A 81 -31.10 2.53 -3.30
C GLN A 81 -30.61 1.14 -3.73
N ARG A 82 -31.35 0.44 -4.60
CA ARG A 82 -30.95 -0.89 -5.09
C ARG A 82 -29.59 -0.88 -5.79
N GLN A 83 -29.35 0.10 -6.67
CA GLN A 83 -28.06 0.22 -7.35
C GLN A 83 -26.92 0.55 -6.38
N ALA A 84 -27.18 1.44 -5.40
CA ALA A 84 -26.20 1.73 -4.37
C ALA A 84 -25.86 0.50 -3.52
N ASP A 85 -26.85 -0.34 -3.19
CA ASP A 85 -26.61 -1.58 -2.43
C ASP A 85 -25.79 -2.60 -3.22
N THR A 86 -25.99 -2.69 -4.55
CA THR A 86 -25.12 -3.47 -5.44
C THR A 86 -23.68 -2.96 -5.39
N LEU A 87 -23.47 -1.65 -5.51
CA LEU A 87 -22.13 -1.04 -5.43
C LEU A 87 -21.50 -1.24 -4.04
N ARG A 88 -22.28 -1.19 -2.95
CA ARG A 88 -21.78 -1.45 -1.58
C ARG A 88 -21.30 -2.89 -1.41
N GLU A 89 -21.99 -3.86 -1.99
CA GLU A 89 -21.56 -5.27 -1.95
C GLU A 89 -20.29 -5.46 -2.76
N GLU A 90 -20.21 -4.90 -3.98
CA GLU A 90 -19.02 -5.00 -4.81
C GLU A 90 -17.81 -4.31 -4.16
N LEU A 91 -18.00 -3.14 -3.54
CA LEU A 91 -16.97 -2.46 -2.75
C LEU A 91 -16.43 -3.35 -1.63
N ARG A 92 -17.30 -4.04 -0.89
CA ARG A 92 -16.87 -4.94 0.18
C ARG A 92 -16.04 -6.11 -0.35
N GLN A 93 -16.42 -6.67 -1.49
CA GLN A 93 -15.66 -7.76 -2.12
C GLN A 93 -14.28 -7.29 -2.58
N ARG A 94 -14.23 -6.12 -3.22
CA ARG A 94 -12.98 -5.50 -3.71
C ARG A 94 -12.05 -5.03 -2.59
N GLU A 95 -12.60 -4.64 -1.46
CA GLU A 95 -11.80 -4.32 -0.28
C GLU A 95 -11.21 -5.60 0.33
N ALA A 96 -11.99 -6.68 0.38
CA ALA A 96 -11.56 -7.97 0.92
C ALA A 96 -10.46 -8.63 0.08
N ASP A 97 -10.53 -8.53 -1.26
CA ASP A 97 -9.49 -9.03 -2.16
C ASP A 97 -8.30 -8.06 -2.36
N ARG A 98 -8.36 -6.87 -1.73
CA ARG A 98 -7.36 -5.80 -1.81
C ARG A 98 -7.20 -5.17 -3.20
N SER A 99 -8.18 -5.30 -4.07
CA SER A 99 -8.20 -4.60 -5.37
C SER A 99 -8.48 -3.10 -5.22
N ILE A 100 -9.10 -2.68 -4.10
CA ILE A 100 -9.21 -1.29 -3.63
C ILE A 100 -8.72 -1.17 -2.19
N SER A 101 -8.23 0.02 -1.82
CA SER A 101 -7.86 0.30 -0.43
C SER A 101 -9.09 0.58 0.45
N ALA A 102 -8.96 0.34 1.75
CA ALA A 102 -9.99 0.70 2.74
C ALA A 102 -10.36 2.19 2.70
N GLY A 103 -9.39 3.08 2.44
CA GLY A 103 -9.64 4.52 2.32
C GLY A 103 -10.46 4.89 1.08
N GLU A 104 -10.22 4.24 -0.06
CA GLU A 104 -11.02 4.42 -1.27
C GLU A 104 -12.44 3.87 -1.08
N SER A 105 -12.57 2.68 -0.48
CA SER A 105 -13.86 2.08 -0.11
C SER A 105 -14.67 3.02 0.79
N MET A 106 -14.04 3.57 1.85
CA MET A 106 -14.69 4.51 2.76
C MET A 106 -15.21 5.75 2.03
N ASN A 107 -14.40 6.36 1.16
CA ASN A 107 -14.80 7.54 0.41
C ASN A 107 -15.99 7.27 -0.51
N LEU A 108 -16.01 6.12 -1.20
CA LEU A 108 -17.13 5.73 -2.05
C LEU A 108 -18.38 5.43 -1.23
N GLN A 109 -18.26 4.76 -0.08
CA GLN A 109 -19.39 4.52 0.82
C GLN A 109 -19.99 5.82 1.38
N ILE A 110 -19.15 6.81 1.72
CA ILE A 110 -19.60 8.15 2.12
C ILE A 110 -20.39 8.80 0.98
N ALA A 111 -19.89 8.74 -0.25
CA ALA A 111 -20.58 9.29 -1.42
C ALA A 111 -21.91 8.58 -1.70
N LEU A 112 -21.96 7.26 -1.53
CA LEU A 112 -23.18 6.46 -1.65
C LEU A 112 -24.22 6.87 -0.62
N VAL A 113 -23.84 7.01 0.67
CA VAL A 113 -24.76 7.51 1.72
C VAL A 113 -25.30 8.88 1.36
N ARG A 114 -24.44 9.80 0.89
CA ARG A 114 -24.84 11.16 0.52
C ARG A 114 -25.85 11.25 -0.62
N VAL A 115 -25.87 10.26 -1.51
CA VAL A 115 -26.76 10.27 -2.68
C VAL A 115 -28.03 9.45 -2.46
N THR A 116 -28.02 8.49 -1.51
CA THR A 116 -29.18 7.65 -1.21
C THR A 116 -30.00 8.12 -0.02
N VAL A 117 -29.41 8.86 0.91
CA VAL A 117 -30.08 9.33 2.13
C VAL A 117 -30.37 10.83 1.99
N ASP A 118 -31.65 11.16 1.84
CA ASP A 118 -32.11 12.53 1.61
C ASP A 118 -32.21 13.34 2.91
N ASP A 119 -32.59 12.71 4.03
CA ASP A 119 -32.70 13.39 5.31
C ASP A 119 -31.31 13.69 5.91
N PRO A 120 -30.99 14.94 6.29
CA PRO A 120 -29.68 15.30 6.81
C PRO A 120 -29.31 14.62 8.14
N GLN A 121 -30.29 14.35 9.00
CA GLN A 121 -30.05 13.70 10.28
C GLN A 121 -29.78 12.20 10.07
N GLU A 122 -30.60 11.52 9.27
CA GLU A 122 -30.36 10.12 8.89
C GLU A 122 -29.02 9.95 8.17
N GLN A 123 -28.64 10.93 7.33
CA GLN A 123 -27.35 10.94 6.65
C GLN A 123 -26.19 11.06 7.66
N ALA A 124 -26.30 11.96 8.64
CA ALA A 124 -25.29 12.12 9.69
C ALA A 124 -25.15 10.83 10.51
N ASP A 125 -26.26 10.21 10.88
CA ASP A 125 -26.28 8.97 11.66
C ASP A 125 -25.65 7.80 10.86
N ALA A 126 -25.97 7.69 9.57
CA ALA A 126 -25.38 6.70 8.67
C ALA A 126 -23.85 6.91 8.49
N LEU A 127 -23.40 8.15 8.36
CA LEU A 127 -21.97 8.46 8.24
C LEU A 127 -21.21 8.21 9.54
N ASN A 128 -21.82 8.47 10.71
CA ASN A 128 -21.24 8.13 12.00
C ASN A 128 -21.09 6.63 12.18
N ALA A 129 -22.15 5.86 11.87
CA ALA A 129 -22.12 4.40 11.92
C ALA A 129 -21.05 3.81 10.98
N LEU A 130 -20.90 4.39 9.79
CA LEU A 130 -19.83 4.02 8.85
C LEU A 130 -18.44 4.28 9.44
N GLY A 131 -18.23 5.44 10.06
CA GLY A 131 -16.96 5.78 10.71
C GLY A 131 -16.60 4.83 11.86
N GLU A 132 -17.58 4.49 12.71
CA GLU A 132 -17.46 3.50 13.79
C GLU A 132 -17.06 2.12 13.23
N GLN A 133 -17.72 1.68 12.15
CA GLN A 133 -17.43 0.40 11.50
C GLN A 133 -15.99 0.33 10.99
N PHE A 134 -15.54 1.35 10.25
CA PHE A 134 -14.17 1.41 9.73
C PHE A 134 -13.13 1.45 10.87
N ARG A 135 -13.43 2.17 11.95
CA ARG A 135 -12.57 2.21 13.13
C ARG A 135 -12.45 0.83 13.78
N ALA A 136 -13.56 0.14 14.00
CA ALA A 136 -13.57 -1.21 14.59
C ALA A 136 -12.77 -2.20 13.74
N GLN A 137 -12.91 -2.14 12.40
CA GLN A 137 -12.15 -2.99 11.49
C GLN A 137 -10.65 -2.68 11.53
N ALA A 138 -10.27 -1.40 11.55
CA ALA A 138 -8.87 -0.98 11.66
C ALA A 138 -8.26 -1.43 13.00
N ASP A 139 -8.99 -1.30 14.11
CA ASP A 139 -8.57 -1.75 15.43
C ASP A 139 -8.38 -3.28 15.45
N GLN A 140 -9.30 -4.04 14.85
CA GLN A 140 -9.18 -5.50 14.73
C GLN A 140 -7.95 -5.90 13.90
N ALA A 141 -7.74 -5.26 12.75
CA ALA A 141 -6.59 -5.53 11.88
C ALA A 141 -5.27 -5.20 12.59
N ASN A 142 -5.22 -4.10 13.32
CA ASN A 142 -4.06 -3.72 14.13
C ASN A 142 -3.78 -4.72 15.25
N GLN A 143 -4.82 -5.17 15.97
CA GLN A 143 -4.67 -6.21 16.99
C GLN A 143 -4.15 -7.52 16.41
N ALA A 144 -4.68 -7.96 15.26
CA ALA A 144 -4.20 -9.15 14.58
C ALA A 144 -2.73 -9.02 14.15
N TRP A 145 -2.33 -7.86 13.62
CA TRP A 145 -0.94 -7.57 13.27
C TRP A 145 -0.01 -7.57 14.49
N LEU A 146 -0.42 -6.96 15.61
CA LEU A 146 0.33 -6.97 16.86
C LEU A 146 0.50 -8.40 17.42
N GLN A 147 -0.53 -9.24 17.31
CA GLN A 147 -0.44 -10.65 17.69
C GLN A 147 0.54 -11.43 16.80
N GLN A 148 0.55 -11.16 15.50
CA GLN A 148 1.54 -11.74 14.58
C GLN A 148 2.97 -11.33 14.95
N LEU A 149 3.19 -10.05 15.23
CA LEU A 149 4.49 -9.56 15.70
C LEU A 149 4.90 -10.17 17.04
N ALA A 150 3.95 -10.37 17.96
CA ALA A 150 4.22 -11.03 19.24
C ALA A 150 4.68 -12.49 19.06
N ALA A 151 4.11 -13.19 18.06
CA ALA A 151 4.47 -14.57 17.72
C ALA A 151 5.74 -14.69 16.86
N ASP A 152 6.18 -13.63 16.18
CA ASP A 152 7.38 -13.65 15.35
C ASP A 152 8.67 -13.65 16.19
N ALA A 153 9.31 -14.81 16.28
CA ALA A 153 10.55 -14.99 17.02
C ALA A 153 11.72 -14.13 16.50
N GLN A 154 11.81 -13.86 15.19
CA GLN A 154 12.85 -13.00 14.63
C GLN A 154 12.62 -11.54 15.05
N PHE A 155 11.37 -11.07 14.99
CA PHE A 155 11.00 -9.76 15.47
C PHE A 155 11.26 -9.60 16.98
N GLN A 156 10.87 -10.58 17.79
CA GLN A 156 11.12 -10.53 19.25
C GLN A 156 12.61 -10.45 19.57
N ARG A 157 13.44 -11.23 18.87
CA ARG A 157 14.90 -11.17 19.02
C ARG A 157 15.45 -9.80 18.63
N TYR A 158 15.04 -9.27 17.48
CA TYR A 158 15.42 -7.93 17.04
C TYR A 158 15.07 -6.86 18.09
N LYS A 159 13.87 -6.91 18.68
CA LYS A 159 13.47 -5.95 19.72
C LYS A 159 14.31 -6.05 20.99
N GLN A 160 14.82 -7.23 21.35
CA GLN A 160 15.77 -7.39 22.46
C GLN A 160 17.13 -6.78 22.10
N ASP A 161 17.62 -7.03 20.89
CA ASP A 161 18.88 -6.47 20.38
C ASP A 161 18.83 -4.93 20.31
N GLU A 162 17.72 -4.37 19.80
CA GLU A 162 17.49 -2.93 19.74
C GLU A 162 17.59 -2.27 21.12
N ARG A 163 16.94 -2.83 22.15
CA ARG A 163 17.03 -2.31 23.53
C ARG A 163 18.46 -2.33 24.05
N ARG A 164 19.18 -3.43 23.84
CA ARG A 164 20.58 -3.59 24.25
C ARG A 164 21.49 -2.57 23.57
N ILE A 165 21.28 -2.33 22.28
CA ILE A 165 22.04 -1.35 21.50
C ILE A 165 21.77 0.06 22.01
N VAL A 166 20.49 0.43 22.19
CA VAL A 166 20.13 1.75 22.72
C VAL A 166 20.77 1.97 24.10
N GLU A 167 20.65 1.02 25.01
CA GLU A 167 21.25 1.08 26.35
C GLU A 167 22.77 1.25 26.27
N ALA A 168 23.45 0.41 25.47
CA ALA A 168 24.89 0.46 25.31
C ALA A 168 25.36 1.82 24.74
N VAL A 169 24.72 2.31 23.67
CA VAL A 169 25.09 3.58 23.01
C VAL A 169 24.82 4.78 23.91
N MET A 170 23.74 4.76 24.69
CA MET A 170 23.43 5.85 25.63
C MET A 170 24.38 5.86 26.83
N ALA A 171 24.87 4.69 27.26
CA ALA A 171 25.87 4.58 28.33
C ALA A 171 27.30 4.95 27.88
N MET A 172 27.57 5.08 26.58
CA MET A 172 28.90 5.41 26.08
C MET A 172 29.29 6.86 26.42
N PRO A 173 30.41 7.06 27.16
CA PRO A 173 30.92 8.39 27.46
C PRO A 173 31.51 9.07 26.22
N VAL A 174 32.10 8.29 25.31
CA VAL A 174 32.69 8.75 24.04
C VAL A 174 32.23 7.83 22.93
N ILE A 175 31.77 8.41 21.83
CA ILE A 175 31.31 7.66 20.65
C ILE A 175 32.49 7.40 19.71
N PRO A 176 32.70 6.15 19.25
CA PRO A 176 33.80 5.82 18.35
C PRO A 176 33.75 6.58 17.02
N GLY A 177 34.90 6.72 16.36
CA GLY A 177 34.99 7.23 14.99
C GLY A 177 34.63 8.70 14.80
N GLY A 178 34.57 9.49 15.89
CA GLY A 178 34.20 10.91 15.83
C GLY A 178 32.74 11.16 15.43
N MET A 179 31.91 10.12 15.42
CA MET A 179 30.51 10.23 15.07
C MET A 179 29.71 10.88 16.21
N SER A 180 28.60 11.54 15.85
CA SER A 180 27.57 11.86 16.83
C SER A 180 26.93 10.57 17.37
N ARG A 181 26.46 10.60 18.62
CA ARG A 181 25.74 9.47 19.24
C ARG A 181 24.56 8.99 18.39
N ASP A 182 23.78 9.91 17.83
CA ASP A 182 22.62 9.57 17.00
C ASP A 182 23.01 8.90 15.69
N ALA A 183 24.09 9.35 15.05
CA ALA A 183 24.60 8.72 13.84
C ALA A 183 25.08 7.28 14.13
N TYR A 184 25.82 7.11 15.22
CA TYR A 184 26.29 5.79 15.66
C TYR A 184 25.12 4.87 16.04
N LEU A 185 24.11 5.39 16.76
CA LEU A 185 22.92 4.62 17.11
C LEU A 185 22.18 4.14 15.85
N ARG A 186 21.97 5.02 14.86
CA ARG A 186 21.32 4.64 13.60
C ARG A 186 22.10 3.54 12.87
N GLU A 187 23.43 3.65 12.81
CA GLU A 187 24.28 2.64 12.18
C GLU A 187 24.14 1.28 12.88
N GLN A 188 24.26 1.25 14.21
CA GLN A 188 24.14 0.02 14.99
C GLN A 188 22.74 -0.62 14.85
N LEU A 189 21.68 0.18 14.87
CA LEU A 189 20.31 -0.31 14.66
C LEU A 189 20.11 -0.84 13.24
N GLN A 190 20.71 -0.21 12.23
CA GLN A 190 20.64 -0.68 10.85
C GLN A 190 21.33 -2.04 10.68
N GLN A 191 22.54 -2.20 11.25
CA GLN A 191 23.26 -3.49 11.24
C GLN A 191 22.44 -4.59 11.94
N ALA A 192 21.80 -4.27 13.07
CA ALA A 192 20.95 -5.22 13.78
C ALA A 192 19.71 -5.64 12.98
N ARG A 193 19.08 -4.71 12.24
CA ARG A 193 17.97 -5.03 11.32
C ARG A 193 18.43 -5.97 10.21
N GLU A 194 19.57 -5.67 9.60
CA GLU A 194 20.12 -6.51 8.53
C GLU A 194 20.48 -7.91 9.03
N ALA A 195 21.04 -8.03 10.24
CA ALA A 195 21.33 -9.33 10.85
C ALA A 195 20.05 -10.13 11.17
N ALA A 196 18.95 -9.45 11.52
CA ALA A 196 17.69 -10.11 11.82
C ALA A 196 16.95 -10.63 10.58
N TYR A 197 17.08 -9.94 9.44
CA TYR A 197 16.27 -10.18 8.23
C TYR A 197 17.04 -10.63 6.98
N ARG A 198 18.39 -10.64 6.97
CA ARG A 198 19.14 -11.33 5.90
C ARG A 198 18.99 -12.85 6.04
N ARG A 199 18.23 -13.45 5.13
CA ARG A 199 18.34 -14.85 4.74
C ARG A 199 18.57 -14.91 3.24
#